data_AF-A0A8J3IVL4-F1
#
_entry.id   AF-A0A8J3IVL4-F1
#
_cell.length_a   1.000
_cell.length_b   1.000
_cell.length_c   1.000
_cell.angle_alpha   90.00
_cell.angle_beta   90.00
_cell.angle_gamma   90.00
#
_symmetry.space_group_name_H-M   'P 1'
#
loop_
_entity.id
_entity.type
_entity.pdbx_description
1 polymer ?
#
loop_
_entity_poly.entity_id
_entity_poly.type
_entity_poly.pdbx_seq_one_letter_code
_entity_poly.pdbx_strand_id
1 'polypeptide(L)'
;MNIARLFRIIATISAVIAAAFGMGTYTHADFTNIHMLFGLIVALLLLIISVIAVFTSKLRILGVIGIIYALVLPIFGVQQALILAGDLHWLTETTHLAVGFGAVALIGVIGERLARSKRSVNEVSTASKAA
;
A
#
# COMPACT_ATOMS: atom_id res chain seq x y z
N MET A 1 19.46 4.62 6.12
CA MET A 1 18.27 3.76 5.88
C MET A 1 17.86 3.90 4.41
N ASN A 2 17.66 2.81 3.68
CA ASN A 2 17.20 2.86 2.28
C ASN A 2 15.73 3.30 2.22
N ILE A 3 15.39 4.16 1.25
CA ILE A 3 14.05 4.76 1.13
C ILE A 3 12.93 3.71 1.02
N ALA A 4 13.20 2.58 0.36
CA ALA A 4 12.26 1.47 0.25
C ALA A 4 11.93 0.82 1.61
N ARG A 5 12.91 0.72 2.52
CA ARG A 5 12.68 0.17 3.87
C ARG A 5 11.92 1.15 4.74
N LEU A 6 12.21 2.45 4.60
CA LEU A 6 11.43 3.49 5.29
C LEU A 6 9.96 3.43 4.86
N PHE A 7 9.69 3.38 3.55
CA PHE A 7 8.33 3.28 3.02
C PHE A 7 7.61 2.03 3.54
N ARG A 8 8.30 0.89 3.56
CA ARG A 8 7.75 -0.36 4.12
C ARG A 8 7.41 -0.22 5.60
N ILE A 9 8.30 0.36 6.42
CA ILE A 9 8.06 0.54 7.86
C ILE A 9 6.86 1.44 8.10
N ILE A 10 6.81 2.62 7.44
CA ILE A 10 5.69 3.54 7.59
C ILE A 10 4.39 2.87 7.14
N ALA A 11 4.40 2.16 6.01
CA ALA A 11 3.22 1.46 5.52
C ALA A 11 2.76 0.35 6.47
N THR A 12 3.67 -0.46 7.02
CA THR A 12 3.32 -1.52 7.97
C THR A 12 2.75 -0.93 9.25
N ILE A 13 3.39 0.08 9.85
CA ILE A 13 2.88 0.72 11.06
C ILE A 13 1.51 1.34 10.79
N SER A 14 1.36 2.09 9.69
CA SER A 14 0.10 2.71 9.31
C SER A 14 -0.99 1.69 9.08
N ALA A 15 -0.69 0.57 8.41
CA ALA A 15 -1.65 -0.49 8.17
C ALA A 15 -2.08 -1.20 9.47
N VAL A 16 -1.17 -1.42 10.42
CA VAL A 16 -1.51 -2.00 11.73
C VAL A 16 -2.43 -1.05 12.50
N ILE A 17 -2.12 0.25 12.53
CA ILE A 17 -2.96 1.25 13.17
C ILE A 17 -4.33 1.32 12.49
N ALA A 18 -4.37 1.40 11.15
CA ALA A 18 -5.62 1.40 10.40
C ALA A 18 -6.45 0.15 10.67
N ALA A 19 -5.84 -1.05 10.66
CA ALA A 19 -6.55 -2.29 10.95
C ALA A 19 -7.10 -2.34 12.38
N ALA A 20 -6.32 -1.90 13.37
CA ALA A 20 -6.75 -1.87 14.76
C ALA A 20 -7.96 -0.94 14.97
N PHE A 21 -7.92 0.27 14.40
CA PHE A 21 -9.01 1.24 14.51
C PHE A 21 -10.18 0.99 13.54
N GLY A 22 -9.97 0.17 12.50
CA GLY A 22 -11.04 -0.29 11.60
C GLY A 22 -12.00 -1.30 12.26
N MET A 23 -11.59 -1.92 13.38
CA MET A 23 -12.45 -2.79 14.19
C MET A 23 -13.31 -2.02 15.21
N GLY A 24 -13.42 -0.69 15.10
CA GLY A 24 -14.19 0.15 16.03
C GLY A 24 -15.68 -0.21 16.15
N THR A 25 -16.25 -0.89 15.14
CA THR A 25 -17.60 -1.46 15.19
C THR A 25 -17.81 -2.42 16.38
N TYR A 26 -16.75 -3.09 16.85
CA TYR A 26 -16.79 -4.02 17.97
C TYR A 26 -16.55 -3.38 19.35
N THR A 27 -16.13 -2.12 19.41
CA THR A 27 -15.77 -1.42 20.66
C THR A 27 -16.72 -0.30 21.05
N HIS A 28 -17.77 -0.04 20.26
CA HIS A 28 -18.72 1.08 20.42
C HIS A 28 -18.08 2.48 20.42
N ALA A 29 -16.83 2.60 19.96
CA ALA A 29 -16.10 3.86 19.87
C ALA A 29 -15.86 4.21 18.39
N ASP A 30 -16.10 5.47 18.04
CA ASP A 30 -15.89 5.97 16.68
C ASP A 30 -14.42 6.35 16.45
N PHE A 31 -13.69 5.46 15.80
CA PHE A 31 -12.31 5.68 15.37
C PHE A 31 -12.18 5.80 13.85
N THR A 32 -13.29 6.06 13.14
CA THR A 32 -13.35 6.08 11.68
C THR A 32 -12.35 7.07 11.09
N ASN A 33 -12.24 8.27 11.68
CA ASN A 33 -11.29 9.30 11.21
C ASN A 33 -9.83 8.85 11.33
N ILE A 34 -9.47 8.13 12.40
CA ILE A 34 -8.12 7.60 12.60
C ILE A 34 -7.85 6.48 11.58
N HIS A 35 -8.79 5.55 11.43
CA HIS A 35 -8.73 4.49 10.43
C HIS A 35 -8.51 5.06 9.01
N MET A 36 -9.33 6.04 8.60
CA MET A 36 -9.25 6.67 7.29
C MET A 36 -7.92 7.40 7.07
N LEU A 37 -7.42 8.14 8.07
CA LEU A 37 -6.15 8.83 7.96
C LEU A 37 -4.99 7.85 7.68
N PHE A 38 -4.89 6.79 8.47
CA PHE A 38 -3.81 5.81 8.31
C PHE A 38 -4.01 4.94 7.06
N GLY A 39 -5.25 4.63 6.69
CA GLY A 39 -5.59 3.98 5.41
C GLY A 39 -5.18 4.83 4.20
N LEU A 40 -5.40 6.14 4.26
CA LEU A 40 -4.99 7.09 3.22
C LEU A 40 -3.46 7.19 3.12
N ILE A 41 -2.74 7.19 4.25
CA ILE A 41 -1.26 7.15 4.25
C ILE A 41 -0.76 5.90 3.51
N VAL A 42 -1.34 4.73 3.77
CA VAL A 42 -1.00 3.48 3.05
C VAL A 42 -1.28 3.63 1.55
N ALA A 43 -2.46 4.13 1.17
CA ALA A 43 -2.83 4.33 -0.23
C ALA A 43 -1.87 5.30 -0.95
N LEU A 44 -1.49 6.41 -0.33
CA LEU A 44 -0.56 7.39 -0.90
C LEU A 44 0.86 6.83 -1.04
N LEU A 45 1.35 6.08 -0.06
CA LEU A 45 2.65 5.41 -0.17
C LEU A 45 2.67 4.40 -1.32
N LEU A 46 1.60 3.63 -1.48
CA LEU A 46 1.44 2.72 -2.61
C LEU A 46 1.39 3.50 -3.93
N LEU A 47 0.66 4.60 -3.99
CA LEU A 47 0.57 5.42 -5.20
C LEU A 47 1.95 5.96 -5.59
N ILE A 48 2.68 6.58 -4.66
CA ILE A 48 4.01 7.14 -4.91
C ILE A 48 4.96 6.06 -5.45
N ILE A 49 5.04 4.91 -4.77
CA ILE A 49 5.99 3.86 -5.17
C ILE A 49 5.60 3.21 -6.49
N SER A 50 4.30 3.15 -6.78
CA SER A 50 3.76 2.60 -8.02
C SER A 50 4.00 3.53 -9.20
N VAL A 51 3.85 4.84 -9.03
CA VAL A 51 4.21 5.85 -10.04
C VAL A 51 5.69 5.74 -10.40
N ILE A 52 6.58 5.63 -9.41
CA ILE A 52 8.02 5.41 -9.65
C ILE A 52 8.26 4.09 -10.42
N ALA A 53 7.52 3.04 -10.09
CA ALA A 53 7.63 1.74 -10.75
C ALA A 53 7.18 1.76 -12.22
N VAL A 54 6.16 2.56 -12.56
CA VAL A 54 5.73 2.76 -13.96
C VAL A 54 6.86 3.33 -14.82
N PHE A 55 7.68 4.21 -14.28
CA PHE A 55 8.83 4.77 -15.01
C PHE A 55 10.06 3.85 -15.00
N THR A 56 9.98 2.66 -14.38
CA THR A 56 11.06 1.66 -14.38
C THR A 56 10.71 0.52 -15.33
N SER A 57 11.43 0.36 -16.44
CA SER A 57 11.06 -0.54 -17.56
C SER A 57 10.66 -1.97 -17.16
N LYS A 58 11.33 -2.57 -16.17
CA LYS A 58 11.06 -3.94 -15.69
C LYS A 58 9.86 -4.04 -14.72
N LEU A 59 9.29 -2.92 -14.29
CA LEU A 59 8.25 -2.85 -13.25
C LEU A 59 6.97 -2.14 -13.72
N ARG A 60 6.88 -1.74 -14.99
CA ARG A 60 5.74 -1.01 -15.57
C ARG A 60 4.38 -1.60 -15.20
N ILE A 61 4.18 -2.89 -15.50
CA ILE A 61 2.92 -3.59 -15.24
C ILE A 61 2.60 -3.60 -13.74
N LEU A 62 3.60 -3.89 -12.92
CA LEU A 62 3.43 -3.94 -11.46
C LEU A 62 3.11 -2.55 -10.88
N GLY A 63 3.68 -1.48 -11.47
CA GLY A 63 3.33 -0.10 -11.14
C GLY A 63 1.89 0.23 -11.52
N VAL A 64 1.40 -0.16 -12.70
CA VAL A 64 0.00 0.04 -13.09
C VAL A 64 -0.95 -0.69 -12.14
N ILE A 65 -0.65 -1.95 -11.79
CA ILE A 65 -1.42 -2.72 -10.80
C ILE A 65 -1.45 -1.98 -9.47
N GLY A 66 -0.31 -1.48 -9.00
CA GLY A 66 -0.23 -0.73 -7.75
C GLY A 66 -1.02 0.58 -7.76
N ILE A 67 -1.07 1.30 -8.88
CA ILE A 67 -1.91 2.50 -9.03
C ILE A 67 -3.39 2.16 -8.92
N ILE A 68 -3.85 1.13 -9.65
CA ILE A 68 -5.24 0.66 -9.57
C ILE A 68 -5.58 0.33 -8.13
N TYR A 69 -4.71 -0.41 -7.47
CA TYR A 69 -4.89 -0.82 -6.08
C TYR A 69 -4.94 0.37 -5.10
N ALA A 70 -4.08 1.36 -5.28
CA ALA A 70 -4.04 2.57 -4.47
C ALA A 70 -5.32 3.42 -4.57
N LEU A 71 -6.04 3.33 -5.68
CA LEU A 71 -7.33 4.00 -5.87
C LEU A 71 -8.50 3.14 -5.37
N VAL A 72 -8.46 1.83 -5.65
CA VAL A 72 -9.50 0.89 -5.23
C VAL A 72 -9.64 0.86 -3.72
N LEU A 73 -8.52 0.84 -2.97
CA LEU A 73 -8.55 0.76 -1.50
C LEU A 73 -9.41 1.87 -0.84
N PRO A 74 -9.16 3.17 -1.05
CA PRO A 74 -9.96 4.23 -0.42
C PRO A 74 -11.38 4.32 -0.99
N ILE A 75 -11.57 4.10 -2.31
CA ILE A 75 -12.91 4.10 -2.92
C ILE A 75 -13.76 3.00 -2.27
N PHE A 76 -13.20 1.79 -2.15
CA PHE A 76 -13.90 0.66 -1.55
C PHE A 76 -14.16 0.89 -0.06
N GLY A 77 -13.20 1.47 0.68
CA GLY A 77 -13.37 1.78 2.11
C GLY A 77 -14.50 2.78 2.36
N VAL A 78 -14.59 3.86 1.58
CA VAL A 78 -15.67 4.86 1.72
C VAL A 78 -17.04 4.25 1.38
N GLN A 79 -17.09 3.41 0.36
CA GLN A 79 -18.34 2.77 -0.08
C GLN A 79 -18.72 1.54 0.76
N GLN A 80 -17.82 1.06 1.63
CA GLN A 80 -17.98 -0.18 2.39
C GLN A 80 -19.33 -0.23 3.09
N ALA A 81 -19.71 0.84 3.80
CA ALA A 81 -20.95 0.94 4.59
C ALA A 81 -22.24 0.70 3.78
N LEU A 82 -22.19 0.87 2.46
CA LEU A 82 -23.32 0.69 1.56
C LEU A 82 -23.37 -0.69 0.89
N ILE A 83 -22.27 -1.45 0.95
CA ILE A 83 -22.14 -2.74 0.28
C ILE A 83 -22.51 -3.86 1.25
N LEU A 84 -23.53 -4.63 0.89
CA LEU A 84 -24.04 -5.77 1.68
C LEU A 84 -24.34 -5.40 3.15
N ALA A 85 -25.00 -4.26 3.38
CA ALA A 85 -25.40 -3.84 4.73
C ALA A 85 -26.31 -4.89 5.41
N GLY A 86 -26.19 -5.01 6.73
CA GLY A 86 -26.91 -6.02 7.53
C GLY A 86 -26.06 -7.28 7.79
N ASP A 87 -26.70 -8.45 7.80
CA ASP A 87 -26.08 -9.71 8.25
C ASP A 87 -24.89 -10.17 7.40
N LEU A 88 -24.76 -9.67 6.17
CA LEU A 88 -23.66 -10.00 5.25
C LEU A 88 -22.53 -8.97 5.25
N HIS A 89 -22.62 -7.92 6.07
CA HIS A 89 -21.68 -6.80 6.03
C HIS A 89 -20.25 -7.21 6.39
N TRP A 90 -20.10 -8.21 7.26
CA TRP A 90 -18.80 -8.79 7.63
C TRP A 90 -18.00 -9.27 6.40
N LEU A 91 -18.68 -9.68 5.32
CA LEU A 91 -18.03 -10.14 4.09
C LEU A 91 -17.39 -8.95 3.36
N THR A 92 -18.05 -7.80 3.35
CA THR A 92 -17.48 -6.53 2.85
C THR A 92 -16.31 -6.08 3.71
N GLU A 93 -16.45 -6.11 5.04
CA GLU A 93 -15.36 -5.76 5.98
C GLU A 93 -14.12 -6.64 5.78
N THR A 94 -14.32 -7.96 5.68
CA THR A 94 -13.23 -8.93 5.47
C THR A 94 -12.57 -8.73 4.11
N THR A 95 -13.37 -8.45 3.07
CA THR A 95 -12.84 -8.13 1.74
C THR A 95 -12.03 -6.84 1.78
N HIS A 96 -12.48 -5.81 2.50
CA HIS A 96 -11.75 -4.55 2.63
C HIS A 96 -10.43 -4.74 3.36
N LEU A 97 -10.42 -5.54 4.43
CA LEU A 97 -9.20 -5.92 5.13
C LEU A 97 -8.22 -6.67 4.21
N ALA A 98 -8.71 -7.63 3.42
CA ALA A 98 -7.89 -8.35 2.44
C ALA A 98 -7.32 -7.40 1.39
N VAL A 99 -8.10 -6.41 0.94
CA VAL A 99 -7.60 -5.34 0.08
C VAL A 99 -6.51 -4.54 0.79
N GLY A 100 -6.71 -4.13 2.05
CA GLY A 100 -5.68 -3.47 2.85
C GLY A 100 -4.35 -4.24 2.91
N PHE A 101 -4.40 -5.57 3.14
CA PHE A 101 -3.20 -6.40 3.16
C PHE A 101 -2.50 -6.49 1.80
N GLY A 102 -3.25 -6.59 0.70
CA GLY A 102 -2.65 -6.59 -0.62
C GLY A 102 -1.95 -5.27 -0.96
N ALA A 103 -2.45 -4.13 -0.46
CA ALA A 103 -1.77 -2.84 -0.63
C ALA A 103 -0.39 -2.83 0.05
N VAL A 104 -0.31 -3.31 1.30
CA VAL A 104 0.96 -3.41 2.05
C VAL A 104 1.93 -4.38 1.37
N ALA A 105 1.43 -5.52 0.89
CA ALA A 105 2.23 -6.49 0.15
C ALA A 105 2.81 -5.87 -1.14
N LEU A 106 2.00 -5.13 -1.90
CA LEU A 106 2.46 -4.44 -3.12
C LEU A 106 3.53 -3.38 -2.81
N ILE A 107 3.38 -2.59 -1.75
CA ILE A 107 4.43 -1.65 -1.29
C ILE A 107 5.75 -2.39 -1.06
N GLY A 108 5.69 -3.53 -0.37
CA GLY A 108 6.86 -4.37 -0.11
C GLY A 108 7.52 -4.89 -1.39
N VAL A 109 6.75 -5.52 -2.27
CA VAL A 109 7.24 -6.13 -3.51
C VAL A 109 7.81 -5.07 -4.47
N ILE A 110 7.09 -3.97 -4.68
CA ILE A 110 7.54 -2.89 -5.57
C ILE A 110 8.80 -2.24 -5.00
N GLY A 111 8.80 -1.91 -3.71
CA GLY A 111 9.94 -1.24 -3.07
C GLY A 111 11.21 -2.06 -3.10
N GLU A 112 11.12 -3.36 -2.89
CA GLU A 112 12.28 -4.26 -2.94
C GLU A 112 12.84 -4.38 -4.37
N ARG A 113 11.97 -4.50 -5.37
CA ARG A 113 12.38 -4.56 -6.79
C ARG A 113 12.99 -3.25 -7.29
N LEU A 114 12.47 -2.10 -6.84
CA LEU A 114 13.05 -0.79 -7.12
C LEU A 114 14.45 -0.65 -6.47
N ALA A 115 14.61 -1.07 -5.22
CA ALA A 115 15.89 -1.02 -4.53
C ALA A 115 16.96 -1.87 -5.24
N ARG A 116 16.61 -3.09 -5.68
CA ARG A 116 17.50 -3.94 -6.48
C ARG A 116 17.90 -3.29 -7.81
N SER A 117 16.94 -2.69 -8.51
CA SER A 117 17.21 -2.04 -9.80
C SER A 117 18.17 -0.86 -9.69
N LYS A 118 18.08 -0.07 -8.61
CA LYS A 118 19.03 1.03 -8.36
C LYS A 118 20.45 0.52 -8.08
N ARG A 119 20.58 -0.60 -7.35
CA ARG A 119 21.89 -1.18 -7.03
C ARG A 119 22.62 -1.67 -8.27
N SER A 120 21.93 -2.37 -9.18
CA SER A 120 22.53 -2.86 -10.43
C SER A 120 23.03 -1.73 -11.33
N VAL A 121 22.29 -0.61 -11.40
CA VAL A 121 22.73 0.56 -12.19
C VAL A 121 23.99 1.19 -11.61
N ASN A 122 24.08 1.30 -10.28
CA ASN A 122 25.26 1.84 -9.61
C ASN A 122 26.50 0.96 -9.82
N GLU A 123 26.37 -0.36 -9.70
CA GLU A 123 27.48 -1.31 -9.91
C GLU A 123 28.07 -1.23 -11.33
N VAL A 124 27.21 -1.13 -12.35
CA VAL A 124 27.64 -0.95 -13.75
C VAL A 124 28.35 0.40 -13.96
N SER A 125 27.81 1.48 -13.38
CA SER A 125 28.41 2.82 -13.46
C SER A 125 29.80 2.88 -12.81
N THR A 126 29.97 2.23 -11.66
CA THR A 126 31.28 2.16 -11.00
C THR A 126 32.31 1.34 -11.78
N ALA A 127 31.89 0.21 -12.37
CA ALA A 127 32.79 -0.61 -13.19
C ALA A 127 33.25 0.14 -14.46
N SER A 128 32.35 0.88 -15.11
CA SER A 128 32.68 1.69 -16.29
C SER A 128 33.63 2.85 -15.99
N LYS A 129 33.68 3.37 -14.75
CA LYS A 129 34.62 4.44 -14.37
C LYS A 129 36.01 3.92 -13.96
N ALA A 130 36.12 2.62 -13.69
CA ALA A 130 37.36 1.98 -13.26
C ALA A 130 38.14 1.32 -14.42
N ALA A 131 37.53 1.26 -15.62
CA ALA A 131 38.13 0.81 -16.87
C ALA A 131 38.64 2.00 -17.68
#